data_AF-A0A1E7YKB2-F1
#
_entry.id   AF-A0A1E7YKB2-F1
#
_cell.length_a   1.000
_cell.length_b   1.000
_cell.length_c   1.000
_cell.angle_alpha   90.00
_cell.angle_beta   90.00
_cell.angle_gamma   90.00
#
_symmetry.space_group_name_H-M   'P 1'
#
loop_
_entity.id
_entity.type
_entity.pdbx_description
1 polymer ?
#
loop_
_entity_poly.entity_id
_entity_poly.type
_entity_poly.pdbx_seq_one_letter_code
_entity_poly.pdbx_strand_id
1 'polypeptide(L)'
;PQLSPAQLHDFASAAKELQGLNNQVHQEAMNPKLTPAQKEKLKNEYMAKTNAILAQHHLTAQRYTELLQETQRDPAFAKEVEGAMH
;
A
#
# COMPACT_ATOMS: atom_id res chain seq x y z
N PRO A 1 -5.13 3.51 -17.12
CA PRO A 1 -3.84 4.08 -17.59
C PRO A 1 -2.93 2.97 -18.09
N GLN A 2 -2.24 3.16 -19.21
CA GLN A 2 -1.28 2.17 -19.68
C GLN A 2 0.03 2.31 -18.89
N LEU A 3 0.37 1.30 -18.09
CA LEU A 3 1.64 1.22 -17.38
C LEU A 3 2.68 0.48 -18.22
N SER A 4 3.94 0.88 -18.12
CA SER A 4 5.03 0.01 -18.55
C SER A 4 5.12 -1.21 -17.63
N PRO A 5 5.72 -2.34 -18.08
CA PRO A 5 5.89 -3.52 -17.22
C PRO A 5 6.60 -3.24 -15.90
N ALA A 6 7.60 -2.34 -15.90
CA ALA A 6 8.29 -1.93 -14.68
C ALA A 6 7.37 -1.17 -13.71
N GLN A 7 6.56 -0.24 -14.22
CA GLN A 7 5.61 0.51 -13.39
C GLN A 7 4.48 -0.38 -12.84
N LEU A 8 4.06 -1.38 -13.61
CA LEU A 8 3.08 -2.37 -13.14
C LEU A 8 3.66 -3.21 -12.00
N HIS A 9 4.91 -3.68 -12.15
CA HIS A 9 5.61 -4.44 -11.12
C HIS A 9 5.86 -3.61 -9.84
N ASP A 10 6.29 -2.36 -9.98
CA ASP A 10 6.48 -1.42 -8.88
C ASP A 10 5.17 -1.22 -8.10
N PHE A 11 4.06 -1.00 -8.81
CA PHE A 11 2.74 -0.86 -8.19
C PHE A 11 2.26 -2.14 -7.49
N ALA A 12 2.37 -3.29 -8.16
CA ALA A 12 1.98 -4.58 -7.61
C ALA A 12 2.78 -4.95 -6.35
N SER A 13 4.10 -4.71 -6.38
CA SER A 13 4.99 -4.95 -5.24
C SER A 13 4.68 -4.03 -4.07
N ALA A 14 4.50 -2.73 -4.33
CA ALA A 14 4.11 -1.78 -3.30
C ALA A 14 2.77 -2.14 -2.66
N ALA A 15 1.76 -2.52 -3.45
CA ALA A 15 0.45 -2.92 -2.95
C ALA A 15 0.53 -4.17 -2.06
N LYS A 16 1.34 -5.16 -2.44
CA LYS A 16 1.58 -6.38 -1.66
C LYS A 16 2.26 -6.08 -0.31
N GLU A 17 3.29 -5.25 -0.31
CA GLU A 17 3.97 -4.85 0.92
C GLU A 17 3.08 -4.02 1.84
N LEU A 18 2.33 -3.06 1.29
CA LEU A 18 1.37 -2.25 2.04
C LEU A 18 0.23 -3.09 2.61
N GLN A 19 -0.20 -4.14 1.92
CA GLN A 19 -1.16 -5.10 2.49
C GLN A 19 -0.58 -5.80 3.73
N GLY A 20 0.67 -6.23 3.68
CA GLY A 20 1.38 -6.79 4.83
C GLY A 20 1.47 -5.81 6.01
N LEU A 21 1.87 -4.56 5.72
CA LEU A 21 1.94 -3.49 6.72
C LEU A 21 0.57 -3.18 7.33
N ASN A 22 -0.48 -3.09 6.52
CA ASN A 22 -1.85 -2.86 6.97
C ASN A 22 -2.31 -3.95 7.93
N ASN A 23 -2.03 -5.21 7.61
CA ASN A 23 -2.35 -6.33 8.48
C ASN A 23 -1.61 -6.24 9.82
N GLN A 24 -0.32 -5.92 9.82
CA GLN A 24 0.47 -5.75 11.05
C GLN A 24 -0.09 -4.63 11.93
N VAL A 25 -0.33 -3.45 11.34
CA VAL A 25 -0.85 -2.29 12.07
C VAL A 25 -2.27 -2.55 12.57
N HIS A 26 -3.10 -3.25 11.81
CA HIS A 26 -4.44 -3.63 12.25
C HIS A 26 -4.38 -4.53 13.49
N GLN A 27 -3.51 -5.55 13.49
CA GLN A 27 -3.31 -6.44 14.65
C GLN A 27 -2.81 -5.66 15.87
N GLU A 28 -1.85 -4.76 15.69
CA GLU A 28 -1.35 -3.91 16.79
C GLU A 28 -2.44 -2.97 17.31
N ALA A 29 -3.21 -2.34 16.42
CA ALA A 29 -4.29 -1.43 16.77
C ALA A 29 -5.45 -2.09 17.53
N MET A 30 -5.66 -3.40 17.32
CA MET A 30 -6.65 -4.20 18.06
C MET A 30 -6.26 -4.45 19.53
N ASN A 31 -5.01 -4.15 19.93
CA ASN A 31 -4.60 -4.32 21.32
C ASN A 31 -5.35 -3.32 22.24
N PRO A 32 -6.23 -3.80 23.15
CA PRO A 32 -7.04 -2.94 23.99
C PRO A 32 -6.23 -2.16 25.04
N LYS A 33 -4.96 -2.51 25.23
CA LYS A 33 -4.06 -1.86 26.20
C LYS A 33 -3.33 -0.64 25.62
N LEU A 34 -3.54 -0.30 24.34
CA LEU A 34 -2.89 0.86 23.72
C LEU A 34 -3.40 2.16 24.31
N THR A 35 -2.48 2.95 24.86
CA THR A 35 -2.76 4.33 25.27
C THR A 35 -2.94 5.24 24.04
N PRO A 36 -3.58 6.41 24.18
CA PRO A 36 -3.69 7.38 23.08
C PRO A 36 -2.33 7.74 22.45
N ALA A 37 -1.30 7.94 23.27
CA ALA A 37 0.06 8.24 22.80
C ALA A 37 0.66 7.08 21.98
N GLN A 38 0.39 5.82 22.37
CA GLN A 38 0.84 4.66 21.61
C GLN A 38 0.08 4.52 20.28
N LYS A 39 -1.22 4.85 20.24
CA LYS A 39 -2.00 4.88 19.00
C LYS A 39 -1.49 5.95 18.03
N GLU A 40 -1.14 7.13 18.54
CA GLU A 40 -0.54 8.20 17.73
C GLU A 40 0.83 7.79 17.18
N LYS A 41 1.67 7.18 18.02
CA LYS A 41 2.96 6.62 17.60
C LYS A 41 2.78 5.57 16.50
N LEU A 42 1.86 4.63 16.68
CA LEU A 42 1.54 3.59 15.69
C LEU A 42 1.10 4.21 14.35
N LYS A 43 0.24 5.24 14.39
CA LYS A 43 -0.18 5.97 13.19
C LYS A 43 1.00 6.65 12.48
N ASN A 44 1.88 7.32 13.23
CA ASN A 44 3.04 8.01 12.66
C ASN A 44 4.04 7.03 12.05
N GLU A 45 4.29 5.90 12.71
CA GLU A 45 5.13 4.83 12.19
C GLU A 45 4.53 4.20 10.94
N TYR A 46 3.22 3.96 10.92
CA TYR A 46 2.51 3.48 9.74
C TYR A 46 2.68 4.44 8.55
N MET A 47 2.46 5.74 8.74
CA MET A 47 2.63 6.75 7.68
C MET A 47 4.08 6.79 7.16
N ALA A 48 5.07 6.73 8.05
CA ALA A 48 6.48 6.74 7.67
C ALA A 48 6.85 5.48 6.86
N LYS A 49 6.42 4.30 7.30
CA LYS A 49 6.65 3.03 6.59
C LYS A 49 5.94 3.01 5.24
N THR A 50 4.71 3.47 5.16
CA THR A 50 3.96 3.60 3.90
C THR A 50 4.71 4.48 2.90
N ASN A 51 5.15 5.67 3.32
CA ASN A 51 5.91 6.56 2.44
C ASN A 51 7.25 5.95 1.99
N ALA A 52 7.92 5.20 2.87
CA ALA A 52 9.16 4.51 2.52
C ALA A 52 8.93 3.39 1.49
N ILE A 53 7.91 2.56 1.67
CA ILE A 53 7.55 1.50 0.71
C ILE A 53 7.22 2.12 -0.64
N LEU A 54 6.39 3.16 -0.67
CA LEU A 54 6.04 3.84 -1.92
C LEU A 54 7.28 4.40 -2.63
N ALA A 55 8.19 5.05 -1.90
CA ALA A 55 9.42 5.59 -2.46
C ALA A 55 10.36 4.49 -3.00
N GLN A 56 10.44 3.33 -2.34
CA GLN A 56 11.23 2.18 -2.81
C GLN A 56 10.73 1.65 -4.16
N HIS A 57 9.42 1.76 -4.40
CA HIS A 57 8.77 1.36 -5.65
C HIS A 57 8.54 2.54 -6.59
N HIS A 58 9.29 3.64 -6.47
CA HIS A 58 9.19 4.82 -7.34
C HIS A 58 7.78 5.44 -7.44
N LEU A 59 6.96 5.28 -6.39
CA LEU A 59 5.60 5.78 -6.32
C LEU A 59 5.49 6.95 -5.36
N THR A 60 4.67 7.93 -5.73
CA THR A 60 4.15 8.92 -4.78
C THR A 60 2.84 8.42 -4.19
N ALA A 61 2.45 8.95 -3.02
CA ALA A 61 1.15 8.64 -2.41
C ALA A 61 -0.03 8.97 -3.34
N GLN A 62 0.07 10.10 -4.07
CA GLN A 62 -0.93 10.46 -5.07
C GLN A 62 -1.01 9.42 -6.19
N ARG A 63 0.15 9.05 -6.76
CA ARG A 63 0.18 8.10 -7.88
C ARG A 63 -0.33 6.72 -7.47
N TYR A 64 0.06 6.25 -6.29
CA TYR A 64 -0.46 5.00 -5.74
C TYR A 64 -1.98 5.04 -5.56
N THR A 65 -2.53 6.15 -5.04
CA THR A 65 -3.98 6.31 -4.86
C THR A 65 -4.73 6.29 -6.19
N GLU A 66 -4.21 6.96 -7.22
CA GLU A 66 -4.79 6.92 -8.57
C GLU A 66 -4.84 5.50 -9.14
N LEU A 67 -3.74 4.76 -9.01
CA LEU A 67 -3.65 3.38 -9.50
C LEU A 67 -4.55 2.43 -8.70
N LEU A 68 -4.67 2.63 -7.38
CA LEU A 68 -5.59 1.88 -6.54
C LEU A 68 -7.07 2.18 -6.88
N GLN A 69 -7.40 3.42 -7.24
CA GLN A 69 -8.73 3.74 -7.73
C GLN A 69 -9.00 3.10 -9.10
N GLU A 70 -7.98 3.00 -9.94
CA GLU A 70 -8.12 2.34 -11.23
C GLU A 70 -8.42 0.85 -11.09
N THR A 71 -7.76 0.13 -10.17
CA THR A 71 -8.08 -1.30 -9.94
C THR A 71 -9.52 -1.53 -9.50
N GLN A 72 -10.16 -0.53 -8.89
CA GLN A 72 -11.57 -0.59 -8.51
C GLN A 72 -12.53 -0.29 -9.69
N ARG A 73 -12.05 0.46 -10.68
CA ARG A 73 -12.84 0.91 -11.83
C ARG A 73 -12.71 0.00 -13.04
N ASP A 74 -11.54 -0.61 -13.23
CA ASP A 74 -11.21 -1.45 -14.37
C ASP A 74 -10.81 -2.87 -13.93
N PRO A 75 -11.71 -3.87 -14.10
CA PRO A 75 -11.41 -5.26 -13.78
C PRO A 75 -10.28 -5.89 -14.62
N ALA A 76 -10.01 -5.37 -15.83
CA ALA A 76 -8.90 -5.86 -16.64
C ALA A 76 -7.57 -5.40 -16.03
N PHE A 77 -7.48 -4.12 -15.68
CA PHE A 77 -6.33 -3.58 -14.96
C PHE A 77 -6.11 -4.26 -13.61
N ALA A 78 -7.18 -4.56 -12.87
CA ALA A 78 -7.08 -5.33 -11.62
C ALA A 78 -6.40 -6.71 -11.84
N LYS A 79 -6.79 -7.44 -12.88
CA LYS A 79 -6.18 -8.73 -13.24
C LYS A 79 -4.71 -8.61 -13.65
N GLU A 80 -4.35 -7.55 -14.36
CA GLU A 80 -2.95 -7.28 -14.72
C GLU A 80 -2.09 -7.07 -13.47
N VAL A 81 -2.60 -6.29 -12.51
CA VAL A 81 -1.92 -6.03 -11.24
C VAL A 81 -1.83 -7.29 -10.40
N GLU A 82 -2.92 -8.05 -10.26
CA GLU A 82 -2.92 -9.35 -9.57
C GLU A 82 -1.91 -10.31 -10.17
N GLY A 83 -1.85 -10.40 -11.51
CA GLY A 83 -0.87 -11.22 -12.21
C GLY A 83 0.58 -10.80 -11.94
N ALA A 84 0.84 -9.51 -11.75
CA ALA A 84 2.16 -8.97 -11.42
C ALA A 84 2.54 -9.12 -9.94
N MET A 85 1.63 -9.54 -9.05
CA MET A 85 1.91 -9.82 -7.62
C MET A 85 2.48 -11.22 -7.36
N HIS A 86 2.39 -12.12 -8.35
CA HIS A 86 2.79 -13.53 -8.31
C HIS A 86 4.19 -13.75 -8.88
#